data_AF-A0A9Q3YQR9-F1
#
_entry.id   AF-A0A9Q3YQR9-F1
#
_cell.length_a   1.000
_cell.length_b   1.000
_cell.length_c   1.000
_cell.angle_alpha   90.00
_cell.angle_beta   90.00
_cell.angle_gamma   90.00
#
_symmetry.space_group_name_H-M   'P 1'
#
loop_
_entity.id
_entity.type
_entity.pdbx_description
1 polymer ?
#
loop_
_entity_poly.entity_id
_entity_poly.type
_entity_poly.pdbx_seq_one_letter_code
_entity_poly.pdbx_strand_id
1 'polypeptide(L)'
;MSTKSGTNDAMQTKMINATSRLVPMHLQIKALKSLMKAKKKALGSTRPQVKFLEQPVPDVNTLALEDIDTSNPFLYRQDQWGAYFKRLRDEAPVHFQKSSQFGPFWSVTRYEDILFVDKNHELFSSEPQIILGDPPEGLSVEMFIAMDPPKHDVQRRAVQGVVAPQNLKEMEGLIRQRAAEVLDSLPLDKAFNWVPAVSKELTGRMLATLLDFPYEQRHKLVDWSDRLSGASSATGGEFTDEDIMFVQ
;
A
#
# COMPACT_ATOMS: atom_id res chain seq x y z
N MET A 1 18.70 -10.31 19.36
CA MET A 1 18.20 -10.16 20.75
C MET A 1 16.70 -10.04 20.68
N SER A 2 15.98 -11.11 21.03
CA SER A 2 14.52 -11.13 21.10
C SER A 2 14.09 -10.53 22.44
N THR A 3 13.42 -9.40 22.43
CA THR A 3 13.00 -8.70 23.66
C THR A 3 11.50 -8.42 23.65
N LYS A 4 10.77 -9.16 24.50
CA LYS A 4 9.58 -8.71 25.25
C LYS A 4 8.34 -8.18 24.51
N SER A 5 8.20 -8.33 23.19
CA SER A 5 7.00 -7.88 22.44
C SER A 5 5.80 -8.85 22.56
N GLY A 6 6.02 -10.17 22.53
CA GLY A 6 4.94 -11.14 22.30
C GLY A 6 3.87 -11.28 23.39
N THR A 7 4.15 -10.93 24.66
CA THR A 7 3.17 -11.08 25.76
C THR A 7 2.19 -9.90 25.87
N ASN A 8 2.65 -8.69 25.56
CA ASN A 8 1.78 -7.51 25.57
C ASN A 8 0.80 -7.53 24.39
N ASP A 9 1.27 -7.95 23.22
CA ASP A 9 0.44 -8.06 22.02
C ASP A 9 -0.68 -9.09 22.17
N ALA A 10 -0.40 -10.23 22.83
CA ALA A 10 -1.40 -11.27 23.06
C ALA A 10 -2.51 -10.83 24.04
N MET A 11 -2.18 -10.05 25.07
CA MET A 11 -3.18 -9.46 25.97
C MET A 11 -4.00 -8.38 25.26
N GLN A 12 -3.34 -7.51 24.51
CA GLN A 12 -3.98 -6.42 23.77
C GLN A 12 -4.94 -6.96 22.72
N THR A 13 -4.52 -8.00 21.98
CA THR A 13 -5.34 -8.73 21.01
C THR A 13 -6.55 -9.40 21.67
N LYS A 14 -6.39 -10.05 22.83
CA LYS A 14 -7.51 -10.63 23.58
C LYS A 14 -8.52 -9.56 24.04
N MET A 15 -8.03 -8.41 24.50
CA MET A 15 -8.88 -7.29 24.90
C MET A 15 -9.65 -6.70 23.71
N ILE A 16 -8.98 -6.46 22.58
CA ILE A 16 -9.62 -5.94 21.36
C ILE A 16 -10.70 -6.91 20.87
N ASN A 17 -10.40 -8.21 20.82
CA ASN A 17 -11.37 -9.24 20.41
C ASN A 17 -12.54 -9.42 21.38
N ALA A 18 -12.34 -9.17 22.68
CA ALA A 18 -13.44 -9.18 23.65
C ALA A 18 -14.34 -7.95 23.48
N THR A 19 -13.75 -6.79 23.19
CA THR A 19 -14.46 -5.51 23.06
C THR A 19 -15.23 -5.42 21.73
N SER A 20 -14.71 -6.01 20.64
CA SER A 20 -15.37 -6.11 19.33
C SER A 20 -16.66 -6.91 19.32
N ARG A 21 -16.87 -7.78 20.32
CA ARG A 21 -18.13 -8.53 20.49
C ARG A 21 -19.24 -7.69 21.12
N LEU A 22 -18.91 -6.61 21.82
CA LEU A 22 -19.87 -5.83 22.63
C LEU A 22 -20.10 -4.41 22.08
N VAL A 23 -19.11 -3.85 21.38
CA VAL A 23 -19.19 -2.50 20.83
C VAL A 23 -19.09 -2.59 19.31
N PRO A 24 -20.10 -2.11 18.55
CA PRO A 24 -20.04 -2.02 17.10
C PRO A 24 -18.76 -1.35 16.60
N MET A 25 -18.11 -1.93 15.59
CA MET A 25 -16.82 -1.49 15.07
C MET A 25 -16.79 0.01 14.71
N HIS A 26 -17.88 0.54 14.16
CA HIS A 26 -17.99 1.97 13.83
C HIS A 26 -17.89 2.91 15.05
N LEU A 27 -18.34 2.47 16.23
CA LEU A 27 -18.20 3.24 17.47
C LEU A 27 -16.77 3.16 18.01
N GLN A 28 -16.13 1.99 17.89
CA GLN A 28 -14.72 1.82 18.27
C GLN A 28 -13.81 2.72 17.44
N ILE A 29 -14.04 2.78 16.12
CA ILE A 29 -13.33 3.66 15.19
C ILE A 29 -13.51 5.13 15.60
N LYS A 30 -14.73 5.57 15.91
CA LYS A 30 -15.00 6.95 16.36
C LYS A 30 -14.28 7.28 17.67
N ALA A 31 -14.27 6.34 18.62
CA ALA A 31 -13.59 6.50 19.90
C ALA A 31 -12.07 6.60 19.72
N LEU A 32 -11.48 5.71 18.94
CA LEU A 32 -10.05 5.72 18.61
C LEU A 32 -9.67 7.03 17.92
N LYS A 33 -10.46 7.49 16.93
CA LYS A 33 -10.27 8.78 16.25
C LYS A 33 -10.24 9.95 17.23
N SER A 34 -11.18 9.96 18.18
CA SER A 34 -11.30 11.04 19.16
C SER A 34 -10.10 11.06 20.11
N LEU A 35 -9.66 9.87 20.56
CA LEU A 35 -8.47 9.71 21.39
C LEU A 35 -7.19 10.13 20.65
N MET A 36 -7.04 9.74 19.39
CA MET A 36 -5.91 10.13 18.55
C MET A 36 -5.85 11.63 18.30
N LYS A 37 -7.00 12.26 18.00
CA LYS A 37 -7.09 13.71 17.83
C LYS A 37 -6.73 14.46 19.11
N ALA A 38 -7.19 13.96 20.26
CA ALA A 38 -6.83 14.52 21.57
C ALA A 38 -5.34 14.35 21.87
N LYS A 39 -4.77 13.16 21.62
CA LYS A 39 -3.33 12.87 21.78
C LYS A 39 -2.49 13.80 20.90
N LYS A 40 -2.83 13.95 19.62
CA LYS A 40 -2.15 14.86 18.67
C LYS A 40 -2.21 16.32 19.13
N LYS A 41 -3.37 16.77 19.65
CA LYS A 41 -3.53 18.13 20.18
C LYS A 41 -2.71 18.37 21.45
N ALA A 42 -2.56 17.36 22.30
CA ALA A 42 -1.87 17.48 23.59
C ALA A 42 -0.35 17.25 23.50
N LEU A 43 0.08 16.29 22.68
CA LEU A 43 1.48 15.81 22.61
C LEU A 43 2.17 16.12 21.28
N GLY A 44 1.44 16.70 20.30
CA GLY A 44 1.93 16.85 18.93
C GLY A 44 1.87 15.55 18.14
N SER A 45 2.23 15.60 16.85
CA SER A 45 2.49 14.40 16.06
C SER A 45 3.84 13.82 16.46
N THR A 46 3.92 12.50 16.65
CA THR A 46 5.20 11.81 16.91
C THR A 46 6.07 11.71 15.65
N ARG A 47 5.47 11.85 14.46
CA ARG A 47 6.14 11.76 13.15
C ARG A 47 5.92 13.05 12.35
N PRO A 48 6.96 13.61 11.70
CA PRO A 48 6.78 14.75 10.81
C PRO A 48 5.88 14.35 9.64
N GLN A 49 4.89 15.18 9.29
CA GLN A 49 4.20 14.99 8.02
C GLN A 49 5.13 15.40 6.90
N VAL A 50 5.57 14.42 6.12
CA VAL A 50 6.47 14.65 4.99
C VAL A 50 5.64 15.02 3.77
N LYS A 51 5.70 16.28 3.36
CA LYS A 51 5.18 16.70 2.07
C LYS A 51 6.29 16.64 1.04
N PHE A 52 6.14 15.77 0.04
CA PHE A 52 7.05 15.69 -1.09
C PHE A 52 6.73 16.82 -2.06
N LEU A 53 7.72 17.68 -2.33
CA LEU A 53 7.62 18.75 -3.32
C LEU A 53 8.44 18.32 -4.53
N GLU A 54 7.82 18.36 -5.70
CA GLU A 54 8.49 17.97 -6.94
C GLU A 54 9.60 18.95 -7.30
N GLN A 55 10.80 18.42 -7.50
CA GLN A 55 11.98 19.15 -7.96
C GLN A 55 12.65 18.36 -9.08
N PRO A 56 13.41 19.01 -9.99
CA PRO A 56 14.16 18.29 -11.01
C PRO A 56 15.09 17.25 -10.39
N VAL A 57 14.91 15.99 -10.77
CA VAL A 57 15.80 14.89 -10.37
C VAL A 57 17.09 15.00 -11.18
N PRO A 58 18.27 15.04 -10.52
CA PRO A 58 19.55 15.15 -11.23
C PRO A 58 19.87 13.90 -12.06
N ASP A 59 20.79 14.02 -13.01
CA ASP A 59 21.33 12.85 -13.72
C ASP A 59 22.07 11.96 -12.69
N VAL A 60 21.75 10.67 -12.67
CA VAL A 60 22.35 9.72 -11.73
C VAL A 60 23.88 9.75 -11.79
N ASN A 61 24.49 9.97 -12.96
CA ASN A 61 25.95 9.95 -13.14
C ASN A 61 26.67 11.13 -12.46
N THR A 62 25.92 12.18 -12.07
CA THR A 62 26.47 13.31 -11.33
C THR A 62 26.57 13.07 -9.82
N LEU A 63 25.93 12.00 -9.32
CA LEU A 63 25.89 11.65 -7.90
C LEU A 63 27.01 10.70 -7.53
N ALA A 64 27.48 10.76 -6.28
CA ALA A 64 28.23 9.64 -5.71
C ALA A 64 27.29 8.45 -5.49
N LEU A 65 27.82 7.23 -5.50
CA LEU A 65 27.00 6.02 -5.29
C LEU A 65 26.22 6.09 -3.97
N GLU A 66 26.83 6.61 -2.90
CA GLU A 66 26.21 6.74 -1.59
C GLU A 66 25.09 7.80 -1.49
N ASP A 67 24.95 8.65 -2.50
CA ASP A 67 23.92 9.70 -2.58
C ASP A 67 22.73 9.29 -3.47
N ILE A 68 22.76 8.09 -4.06
CA ILE A 68 21.65 7.60 -4.89
C ILE A 68 20.46 7.22 -3.98
N ASP A 69 19.44 8.07 -3.96
CA ASP A 69 18.17 7.82 -3.25
C ASP A 69 17.06 7.39 -4.23
N THR A 70 16.78 6.08 -4.28
CA THR A 70 15.70 5.51 -5.11
C THR A 70 14.30 5.63 -4.48
N SER A 71 14.18 6.23 -3.29
CA SER A 71 12.89 6.46 -2.63
C SER A 71 12.16 7.71 -3.12
N ASN A 72 12.82 8.56 -3.92
CA ASN A 72 12.23 9.78 -4.44
C ASN A 72 10.99 9.45 -5.32
N PRO A 73 9.77 9.88 -4.93
CA PRO A 73 8.53 9.49 -5.61
C PRO A 73 8.41 10.06 -7.03
N PHE A 74 9.26 11.01 -7.41
CA PHE A 74 9.24 11.65 -8.73
C PHE A 74 10.13 10.94 -9.76
N LEU A 75 10.91 9.93 -9.38
CA LEU A 75 11.77 9.18 -10.31
C LEU A 75 11.01 8.59 -11.49
N TYR A 76 9.80 8.06 -11.24
CA TYR A 76 8.96 7.52 -12.30
C TYR A 76 8.32 8.63 -13.15
N ARG A 77 7.77 9.67 -12.50
CA ARG A 77 7.10 10.79 -13.16
C ARG A 77 8.03 11.57 -14.10
N GLN A 78 9.30 11.72 -13.72
CA GLN A 78 10.33 12.42 -14.50
C GLN A 78 11.16 11.47 -15.39
N ASP A 79 10.75 10.21 -15.52
CA ASP A 79 11.41 9.18 -16.34
C ASP A 79 12.91 8.99 -16.06
N GLN A 80 13.34 9.21 -14.81
CA GLN A 80 14.73 9.03 -14.36
C GLN A 80 14.98 7.63 -13.77
N TRP A 81 13.93 6.94 -13.35
CA TRP A 81 14.02 5.63 -12.68
C TRP A 81 14.89 4.62 -13.44
N GLY A 82 14.77 4.55 -14.77
CA GLY A 82 15.50 3.58 -15.59
C GLY A 82 17.02 3.73 -15.49
N ALA A 83 17.53 4.97 -15.55
CA ALA A 83 18.95 5.28 -15.44
C ALA A 83 19.47 5.01 -14.02
N TYR A 84 18.71 5.43 -13.00
CA TYR A 84 19.02 5.20 -11.59
C TYR A 84 19.15 3.71 -11.27
N PHE A 85 18.15 2.90 -11.62
CA PHE A 85 18.18 1.46 -11.38
C PHE A 85 19.21 0.74 -12.26
N LYS A 86 19.50 1.24 -13.46
CA LYS A 86 20.60 0.69 -14.27
C LYS A 86 21.94 0.85 -13.56
N ARG A 87 22.25 2.05 -13.06
CA ARG A 87 23.51 2.31 -12.36
C ARG A 87 23.66 1.44 -11.11
N LEU A 88 22.60 1.32 -10.31
CA LEU A 88 22.62 0.42 -9.15
C LEU A 88 22.84 -1.04 -9.57
N ARG A 89 22.16 -1.55 -10.59
CA ARG A 89 22.40 -2.93 -11.07
C ARG A 89 23.83 -3.16 -11.52
N ASP A 90 24.47 -2.16 -12.12
CA ASP A 90 25.81 -2.29 -12.69
C ASP A 90 26.91 -2.12 -11.63
N GLU A 91 26.76 -1.15 -10.71
CA GLU A 91 27.82 -0.71 -9.79
C GLU A 91 27.60 -1.10 -8.32
N ALA A 92 26.35 -1.17 -7.85
CA ALA A 92 26.00 -1.41 -6.45
C ALA A 92 24.66 -2.16 -6.33
N PRO A 93 24.59 -3.45 -6.73
CA PRO A 93 23.33 -4.17 -6.90
C PRO A 93 22.56 -4.40 -5.60
N VAL A 94 23.30 -4.38 -4.47
CA VAL A 94 22.79 -4.34 -3.10
C VAL A 94 23.37 -3.06 -2.48
N HIS A 95 22.58 -1.99 -2.48
CA HIS A 95 23.01 -0.63 -2.11
C HIS A 95 22.33 -0.19 -0.81
N PHE A 96 23.07 0.49 0.06
CA PHE A 96 22.53 1.01 1.32
C PHE A 96 22.43 2.53 1.26
N GLN A 97 21.20 3.05 1.34
CA GLN A 97 20.94 4.46 1.48
C GLN A 97 20.80 4.83 2.95
N LYS A 98 21.71 5.65 3.47
CA LYS A 98 21.77 6.01 4.90
C LYS A 98 20.75 7.07 5.30
N SER A 99 20.40 7.97 4.38
CA SER A 99 19.59 9.16 4.66
C SER A 99 18.54 9.35 3.58
N SER A 100 17.30 9.00 3.89
CA SER A 100 16.13 9.27 3.04
C SER A 100 14.99 9.83 3.88
N GLN A 101 13.95 10.33 3.23
CA GLN A 101 12.74 10.79 3.90
C GLN A 101 11.98 9.67 4.63
N PHE A 102 12.27 8.40 4.32
CA PHE A 102 11.69 7.22 4.96
C PHE A 102 12.65 6.54 5.95
N GLY A 103 13.83 7.13 6.18
CA GLY A 103 14.91 6.52 6.96
C GLY A 103 15.87 5.68 6.12
N PRO A 104 16.82 4.96 6.76
CA PRO A 104 17.79 4.16 6.03
C PRO A 104 17.20 2.87 5.46
N PHE A 105 17.59 2.49 4.24
CA PHE A 105 17.10 1.26 3.61
C PHE A 105 18.12 0.65 2.64
N TRP A 106 17.88 -0.61 2.26
CA TRP A 106 18.64 -1.30 1.22
C TRP A 106 17.84 -1.39 -0.09
N SER A 107 18.51 -1.12 -1.21
CA SER A 107 18.01 -1.35 -2.56
C SER A 107 18.63 -2.63 -3.12
N VAL A 108 17.78 -3.61 -3.45
CA VAL A 108 18.17 -4.84 -4.15
C VAL A 108 17.63 -4.76 -5.57
N THR A 109 18.52 -4.73 -6.57
CA THR A 109 18.14 -4.24 -7.92
C THR A 109 18.33 -5.23 -9.05
N ARG A 110 19.07 -6.33 -8.83
CA ARG A 110 19.19 -7.41 -9.81
C ARG A 110 18.11 -8.46 -9.59
N TYR A 111 17.64 -9.02 -10.70
CA TYR A 111 16.55 -10.00 -10.70
C TYR A 111 16.81 -11.21 -9.79
N GLU A 112 17.98 -11.85 -9.89
CA GLU A 112 18.32 -13.03 -9.08
C GLU A 112 18.41 -12.69 -7.58
N ASP A 113 18.92 -11.51 -7.23
CA ASP A 113 19.02 -11.06 -5.85
C ASP A 113 17.63 -10.77 -5.26
N ILE A 114 16.73 -10.18 -6.05
CA ILE A 114 15.32 -9.98 -5.67
C ILE A 114 14.63 -11.33 -5.45
N LEU A 115 14.80 -12.29 -6.37
CA LEU A 115 14.25 -13.64 -6.21
C LEU A 115 14.78 -14.34 -4.96
N PHE A 116 16.06 -14.14 -4.63
CA PHE A 116 16.64 -14.67 -3.40
C PHE A 116 15.94 -14.05 -2.19
N VAL A 117 15.85 -12.72 -2.09
CA VAL A 117 15.20 -12.06 -0.95
C VAL A 117 13.74 -12.51 -0.81
N ASP A 118 12.97 -12.50 -1.90
CA ASP A 118 11.54 -12.81 -1.92
C ASP A 118 11.23 -14.27 -1.54
N LYS A 119 12.13 -15.22 -1.87
CA LYS A 119 11.95 -16.65 -1.52
C LYS A 119 12.41 -17.00 -0.10
N ASN A 120 13.27 -16.21 0.51
CA ASN A 120 13.90 -16.53 1.80
C ASN A 120 13.20 -15.83 2.97
N HIS A 121 11.92 -16.11 3.18
CA HIS A 121 11.10 -15.53 4.25
C HIS A 121 11.61 -15.85 5.68
N GLU A 122 12.47 -16.86 5.84
CA GLU A 122 13.16 -17.16 7.10
C GLU A 122 14.27 -16.13 7.43
N LEU A 123 14.79 -15.45 6.41
CA LEU A 123 15.84 -14.44 6.53
C LEU A 123 15.28 -13.01 6.47
N PHE A 124 14.20 -12.81 5.70
CA PHE A 124 13.59 -11.51 5.45
C PHE A 124 12.11 -11.54 5.85
N SER A 125 11.77 -10.81 6.90
CA SER A 125 10.40 -10.69 7.38
C SER A 125 9.60 -9.69 6.53
N SER A 126 8.31 -9.98 6.32
CA SER A 126 7.36 -9.01 5.74
C SER A 126 6.68 -8.13 6.79
N GLU A 127 6.94 -8.40 8.08
CA GLU A 127 6.39 -7.63 9.19
C GLU A 127 7.25 -6.37 9.48
N PRO A 128 6.63 -5.28 9.95
CA PRO A 128 5.20 -5.04 10.08
C PRO A 128 4.56 -4.44 8.81
N GLN A 129 5.35 -4.07 7.80
CA GLN A 129 4.92 -3.37 6.60
C GLN A 129 5.79 -3.76 5.40
N ILE A 130 5.20 -3.77 4.20
CA ILE A 130 5.88 -4.06 2.92
C ILE A 130 6.10 -2.83 2.04
N ILE A 131 5.58 -1.68 2.47
CA ILE A 131 5.89 -0.38 1.89
C ILE A 131 7.18 0.16 2.53
N LEU A 132 7.86 1.09 1.85
CA LEU A 132 9.12 1.64 2.34
C LEU A 132 8.94 2.53 3.57
N GLY A 133 7.91 3.37 3.56
CA GLY A 133 7.56 4.25 4.67
C GLY A 133 6.65 3.60 5.69
N ASP A 134 6.10 4.42 6.57
CA ASP A 134 5.15 4.00 7.58
C ASP A 134 3.73 4.48 7.24
N PRO A 135 2.68 3.67 7.50
CA PRO A 135 1.33 4.17 7.49
C PRO A 135 1.15 5.25 8.58
N PRO A 136 0.16 6.13 8.42
CA PRO A 136 -0.18 7.09 9.47
C PRO A 136 -0.49 6.40 10.80
N GLU A 137 -0.17 7.07 11.91
CA GLU A 137 -0.40 6.53 13.27
C GLU A 137 -1.85 6.06 13.41
N GLY A 138 -2.09 4.91 14.04
CA GLY A 138 -3.43 4.38 14.31
C GLY A 138 -4.26 3.91 13.11
N LEU A 139 -3.72 3.99 11.89
CA LEU A 139 -4.31 3.42 10.67
C LEU A 139 -3.61 2.14 10.19
N SER A 140 -2.71 1.58 11.00
CA SER A 140 -2.08 0.29 10.70
C SER A 140 -3.12 -0.82 10.72
N VAL A 141 -3.52 -1.28 9.55
CA VAL A 141 -4.38 -2.45 9.37
C VAL A 141 -3.48 -3.65 9.12
N GLU A 142 -3.67 -4.70 9.91
CA GLU A 142 -2.93 -5.94 9.73
C GLU A 142 -3.46 -6.68 8.49
N MET A 143 -2.62 -6.83 7.47
CA MET A 143 -2.93 -7.53 6.22
C MET A 143 -1.96 -8.69 6.06
N PHE A 144 -2.43 -9.84 5.55
CA PHE A 144 -1.56 -11.02 5.46
C PHE A 144 -0.35 -10.83 4.55
N ILE A 145 -0.39 -9.87 3.61
CA ILE A 145 0.78 -9.52 2.78
C ILE A 145 1.97 -9.01 3.61
N ALA A 146 1.73 -8.49 4.82
CA ALA A 146 2.73 -8.02 5.77
C ALA A 146 2.73 -8.89 7.04
N MET A 147 2.63 -10.21 6.86
CA MET A 147 2.73 -11.21 7.93
C MET A 147 3.71 -12.31 7.52
N ASP A 148 4.37 -12.94 8.49
CA ASP A 148 5.19 -14.12 8.25
C ASP A 148 4.42 -15.44 8.50
N PRO A 149 4.89 -16.57 7.94
CA PRO A 149 4.41 -17.89 8.33
C PRO A 149 4.60 -18.17 9.83
N PRO A 150 3.71 -18.93 10.49
CA PRO A 150 2.56 -19.62 9.91
C PRO A 150 1.27 -18.78 9.87
N LYS A 151 1.26 -17.57 10.44
CA LYS A 151 0.05 -16.73 10.53
C LYS A 151 -0.42 -16.30 9.13
N HIS A 152 0.52 -15.90 8.26
CA HIS A 152 0.28 -15.63 6.84
C HIS A 152 -0.54 -16.75 6.18
N ASP A 153 -0.10 -18.00 6.35
CA ASP A 153 -0.67 -19.15 5.62
C ASP A 153 -2.12 -19.42 6.02
N VAL A 154 -2.44 -19.24 7.30
CA VAL A 154 -3.81 -19.38 7.81
C VAL A 154 -4.72 -18.33 7.18
N GLN A 155 -4.30 -17.07 7.14
CA GLN A 155 -5.10 -15.98 6.58
C GLN A 155 -5.26 -16.11 5.06
N ARG A 156 -4.18 -16.41 4.34
CA ARG A 156 -4.22 -16.60 2.88
C ARG A 156 -5.12 -17.77 2.49
N ARG A 157 -5.03 -18.90 3.20
CA ARG A 157 -5.88 -20.08 2.94
C ARG A 157 -7.36 -19.78 3.10
N ALA A 158 -7.74 -18.89 4.03
CA ALA A 158 -9.13 -18.54 4.27
C ALA A 158 -9.79 -17.80 3.08
N VAL A 159 -9.01 -17.08 2.27
CA VAL A 159 -9.54 -16.23 1.18
C VAL A 159 -9.19 -16.70 -0.23
N GLN A 160 -8.15 -17.54 -0.41
CA GLN A 160 -7.65 -17.92 -1.75
C GLN A 160 -8.69 -18.60 -2.66
N GLY A 161 -9.77 -19.15 -2.10
CA GLY A 161 -10.84 -19.79 -2.86
C GLY A 161 -11.55 -18.83 -3.83
N VAL A 162 -11.58 -17.53 -3.53
CA VAL A 162 -12.24 -16.53 -4.40
C VAL A 162 -11.57 -16.40 -5.78
N VAL A 163 -10.26 -16.71 -5.86
CA VAL A 163 -9.47 -16.70 -7.09
C VAL A 163 -9.14 -18.10 -7.60
N ALA A 164 -9.83 -19.14 -7.12
CA ALA A 164 -9.66 -20.49 -7.64
C ALA A 164 -10.09 -20.56 -9.13
N PRO A 165 -9.50 -21.44 -9.95
CA PRO A 165 -9.79 -21.50 -11.39
C PRO A 165 -11.27 -21.60 -11.75
N GLN A 166 -12.05 -22.36 -10.96
CA GLN A 166 -13.49 -22.51 -11.16
C GLN A 166 -14.23 -21.18 -10.94
N ASN A 167 -13.95 -20.45 -9.86
CA ASN A 167 -14.56 -19.15 -9.57
C ASN A 167 -14.18 -18.10 -10.63
N LEU A 168 -12.93 -18.11 -11.12
CA LEU A 168 -12.51 -17.21 -12.20
C LEU A 168 -13.28 -17.47 -13.49
N LYS A 169 -13.52 -18.74 -13.82
CA LYS A 169 -14.34 -19.13 -14.98
C LYS A 169 -15.78 -18.62 -14.87
N GLU A 170 -16.35 -18.63 -13.67
CA GLU A 170 -17.69 -18.10 -13.41
C GLU A 170 -17.75 -16.57 -13.56
N MET A 171 -16.67 -15.86 -13.21
CA MET A 171 -16.57 -14.40 -13.39
C MET A 171 -16.26 -13.98 -14.83
N GLU A 172 -15.69 -14.87 -15.66
CA GLU A 172 -15.22 -14.54 -17.01
C GLU A 172 -16.30 -13.88 -17.87
N GLY A 173 -17.53 -14.44 -17.88
CA GLY A 173 -18.65 -13.90 -18.65
C GLY A 173 -19.01 -12.47 -18.24
N LEU A 174 -19.08 -12.22 -16.93
CA LEU A 174 -19.40 -10.91 -16.38
C LEU A 174 -18.29 -9.88 -16.67
N ILE A 175 -17.03 -10.28 -16.55
CA ILE A 175 -15.88 -9.43 -16.89
C ILE A 175 -15.93 -9.03 -18.37
N ARG A 176 -16.13 -10.02 -19.25
CA ARG A 176 -16.22 -9.80 -20.71
C ARG A 176 -17.36 -8.85 -21.07
N GLN A 177 -18.54 -9.06 -20.48
CA GLN A 177 -19.70 -8.20 -20.70
C GLN A 177 -19.39 -6.75 -20.28
N ARG A 178 -18.90 -6.54 -19.06
CA ARG A 178 -18.60 -5.19 -18.56
C ARG A 178 -17.49 -4.50 -19.34
N ALA A 179 -16.48 -5.25 -19.78
CA ALA A 179 -15.43 -4.73 -20.65
C ALA A 179 -16.01 -4.23 -21.98
N ALA A 180 -16.87 -5.03 -22.63
CA ALA A 180 -17.55 -4.62 -23.86
C ALA A 180 -18.40 -3.36 -23.63
N GLU A 181 -19.27 -3.36 -22.61
CA GLU A 181 -20.10 -2.19 -22.28
C GLU A 181 -19.30 -0.90 -22.07
N VAL A 182 -18.18 -0.99 -21.34
CA VAL A 182 -17.31 0.17 -21.10
C VAL A 182 -16.68 0.64 -22.40
N LEU A 183 -16.13 -0.26 -23.21
CA LEU A 183 -15.47 0.08 -24.47
C LEU A 183 -16.46 0.64 -25.51
N ASP A 184 -17.66 0.07 -25.60
CA ASP A 184 -18.74 0.51 -26.51
C ASP A 184 -19.26 1.92 -26.14
N SER A 185 -19.08 2.35 -24.89
CA SER A 185 -19.51 3.69 -24.42
C SER A 185 -18.52 4.81 -24.73
N LEU A 186 -17.32 4.49 -25.22
CA LEU A 186 -16.24 5.47 -25.40
C LEU A 186 -16.46 6.33 -26.67
N PRO A 187 -16.09 7.62 -26.63
CA PRO A 187 -16.17 8.46 -27.81
C PRO A 187 -15.12 8.05 -28.84
N LEU A 188 -15.52 7.97 -30.11
CA LEU A 188 -14.62 7.65 -31.23
C LEU A 188 -14.06 8.91 -31.92
N ASP A 189 -14.65 10.07 -31.68
CA ASP A 189 -14.43 11.33 -32.39
C ASP A 189 -13.64 12.37 -31.59
N LYS A 190 -13.33 12.09 -30.32
CA LYS A 190 -12.57 12.99 -29.44
C LYS A 190 -11.69 12.25 -28.46
N ALA A 191 -10.61 12.92 -28.06
CA ALA A 191 -9.76 12.44 -26.98
C ALA A 191 -10.52 12.44 -25.64
N PHE A 192 -10.18 11.46 -24.79
CA PHE A 192 -10.68 11.34 -23.44
C PHE A 192 -9.58 10.78 -22.52
N ASN A 193 -9.76 10.90 -21.21
CA ASN A 193 -8.84 10.33 -20.23
C ASN A 193 -9.18 8.85 -19.98
N TRP A 194 -8.29 7.95 -20.41
CA TRP A 194 -8.47 6.49 -20.29
C TRP A 194 -8.56 6.00 -18.85
N VAL A 195 -7.82 6.63 -17.93
CA VAL A 195 -7.71 6.19 -16.54
C VAL A 195 -9.07 6.17 -15.83
N PRO A 196 -9.84 7.28 -15.74
CA PRO A 196 -11.16 7.25 -15.13
C PRO A 196 -12.19 6.50 -15.98
N ALA A 197 -12.14 6.62 -17.32
CA ALA A 197 -13.17 6.09 -18.20
C ALA A 197 -13.14 4.55 -18.32
N VAL A 198 -11.95 3.95 -18.26
CA VAL A 198 -11.76 2.51 -18.50
C VAL A 198 -11.12 1.84 -17.31
N SER A 199 -9.91 2.26 -16.92
CA SER A 199 -9.13 1.57 -15.89
C SER A 199 -9.82 1.58 -14.53
N LYS A 200 -10.16 2.75 -13.98
CA LYS A 200 -10.84 2.88 -12.68
C LYS A 200 -12.25 2.29 -12.73
N GLU A 201 -12.98 2.46 -13.84
CA GLU A 201 -14.34 1.95 -13.98
C GLU A 201 -14.37 0.41 -13.93
N LEU A 202 -13.57 -0.27 -14.76
CA LEU A 202 -13.52 -1.73 -14.77
C LEU A 202 -13.02 -2.31 -13.45
N THR A 203 -11.96 -1.72 -12.88
CA THR A 203 -11.43 -2.16 -11.58
C THR A 203 -12.43 -1.94 -10.46
N GLY A 204 -13.14 -0.81 -10.42
CA GLY A 204 -14.18 -0.54 -9.43
C GLY A 204 -15.33 -1.55 -9.51
N ARG A 205 -15.79 -1.89 -10.72
CA ARG A 205 -16.80 -2.95 -10.93
C ARG A 205 -16.31 -4.30 -10.44
N MET A 206 -15.04 -4.63 -10.68
CA MET A 206 -14.45 -5.90 -10.25
C MET A 206 -14.33 -6.00 -8.72
N LEU A 207 -13.86 -4.95 -8.06
CA LEU A 207 -13.79 -4.88 -6.60
C LEU A 207 -15.18 -5.05 -5.96
N ALA A 208 -16.20 -4.41 -6.53
CA ALA A 208 -17.56 -4.57 -6.04
C ALA A 208 -18.06 -6.02 -6.17
N THR A 209 -17.74 -6.71 -7.27
CA THR A 209 -18.08 -8.12 -7.45
C THR A 209 -17.34 -9.04 -6.48
N LEU A 210 -16.05 -8.82 -6.22
CA LEU A 210 -15.27 -9.66 -5.31
C LEU A 210 -15.80 -9.62 -3.86
N LEU A 211 -16.41 -8.52 -3.46
CA LEU A 211 -16.87 -8.27 -2.09
C LEU A 211 -18.39 -8.33 -1.93
N ASP A 212 -19.14 -8.59 -3.01
CA ASP A 212 -20.60 -8.39 -3.07
C ASP A 212 -21.01 -7.00 -2.53
N PHE A 213 -20.22 -5.98 -2.90
CA PHE A 213 -20.41 -4.61 -2.44
C PHE A 213 -21.52 -3.92 -3.24
N PRO A 214 -22.34 -3.04 -2.63
CA PRO A 214 -23.36 -2.30 -3.34
C PRO A 214 -22.80 -1.60 -4.58
N TYR A 215 -23.24 -2.04 -5.76
CA TYR A 215 -22.62 -1.68 -7.04
C TYR A 215 -22.60 -0.17 -7.31
N GLU A 216 -23.64 0.54 -6.89
CA GLU A 216 -23.74 2.01 -6.99
C GLU A 216 -22.72 2.74 -6.12
N GLN A 217 -22.20 2.09 -5.09
CA GLN A 217 -21.20 2.65 -4.18
C GLN A 217 -19.76 2.21 -4.53
N ARG A 218 -19.54 1.48 -5.64
CA ARG A 218 -18.22 0.91 -6.01
C ARG A 218 -17.07 1.92 -6.04
N HIS A 219 -17.36 3.19 -6.34
CA HIS A 219 -16.37 4.27 -6.33
C HIS A 219 -15.70 4.43 -4.96
N LYS A 220 -16.42 4.17 -3.86
CA LYS A 220 -15.86 4.22 -2.50
C LYS A 220 -14.71 3.23 -2.31
N LEU A 221 -14.79 2.03 -2.89
CA LEU A 221 -13.72 1.03 -2.80
C LEU A 221 -12.43 1.53 -3.45
N VAL A 222 -12.55 2.20 -4.59
CA VAL A 222 -11.42 2.78 -5.32
C VAL A 222 -10.86 3.97 -4.55
N ASP A 223 -11.72 4.87 -4.06
CA ASP A 223 -11.29 6.05 -3.31
C ASP A 223 -10.60 5.68 -2.00
N TRP A 224 -11.10 4.69 -1.25
CA TRP A 224 -10.43 4.20 -0.04
C TRP A 224 -9.08 3.55 -0.36
N SER A 225 -8.99 2.81 -1.48
CA SER A 225 -7.73 2.17 -1.91
C SER A 225 -6.68 3.19 -2.35
N ASP A 226 -7.07 4.20 -3.14
CA ASP A 226 -6.20 5.28 -3.60
C ASP A 226 -5.61 6.05 -2.41
N ARG A 227 -6.44 6.34 -1.41
CA ARG A 227 -6.02 7.09 -0.24
C ARG A 227 -5.10 6.30 0.68
N LEU A 228 -5.36 5.00 0.88
CA LEU A 228 -4.47 4.13 1.65
C LEU A 228 -3.09 4.02 0.98
N SER A 229 -3.08 3.79 -0.33
CA SER A 229 -1.85 3.52 -1.09
C SER A 229 -1.05 4.79 -1.42
N GLY A 230 -1.72 5.95 -1.50
CA GLY A 230 -1.12 7.24 -1.82
C GLY A 230 -0.80 8.12 -0.60
N ALA A 231 -0.80 7.55 0.61
CA ALA A 231 -0.42 8.30 1.81
C ALA A 231 1.06 8.73 1.71
N SER A 232 1.31 10.02 1.89
CA SER A 232 2.64 10.64 1.77
C SER A 232 3.70 10.00 2.67
N SER A 233 3.35 9.69 3.92
CA SER A 233 4.26 9.03 4.88
C SER A 233 4.60 7.58 4.51
N ALA A 234 3.74 6.93 3.72
CA ALA A 234 3.83 5.53 3.36
C ALA A 234 4.62 5.33 2.05
N THR A 235 4.30 6.12 1.03
CA THR A 235 4.75 5.90 -0.35
C THR A 235 5.25 7.17 -1.05
N GLY A 236 5.27 8.31 -0.37
CA GLY A 236 5.57 9.61 -0.98
C GLY A 236 4.45 10.15 -1.86
N GLY A 237 3.24 9.58 -1.76
CA GLY A 237 2.06 10.03 -2.48
C GLY A 237 1.50 11.38 -2.02
N GLU A 238 0.40 11.81 -2.65
CA GLU A 238 -0.13 13.17 -2.52
C GLU A 238 -1.07 13.34 -1.30
N PHE A 239 -1.50 12.25 -0.66
CA PHE A 239 -2.42 12.34 0.46
C PHE A 239 -1.67 12.57 1.78
N THR A 240 -1.80 13.77 2.34
CA THR A 240 -1.20 14.16 3.63
C THR A 240 -2.19 14.10 4.80
N ASP A 241 -3.50 14.14 4.53
CA ASP A 241 -4.51 14.21 5.58
C ASP A 241 -4.84 12.83 6.17
N GLU A 242 -4.57 12.64 7.45
CA GLU A 242 -4.89 11.40 8.21
C GLU A 242 -6.41 11.10 8.29
N ASP A 243 -7.27 12.04 7.84
CA ASP A 243 -8.72 11.81 7.66
C ASP A 243 -9.05 10.96 6.41
N ILE A 244 -8.02 10.50 5.67
CA ILE A 244 -8.02 9.65 4.48
C ILE A 244 -9.13 8.58 4.47
N MET A 245 -9.33 7.81 5.54
CA MET A 245 -10.25 6.65 5.50
C MET A 245 -11.69 6.92 5.97
N PHE A 246 -12.03 8.12 6.45
CA PHE A 246 -13.30 8.35 7.18
C PHE A 246 -14.07 9.61 6.75
N VAL A 247 -14.07 9.92 5.46
CA VAL A 247 -15.05 10.87 4.91
C VAL A 247 -16.40 10.15 4.83
N GLN A 248 -17.41 10.71 5.51
CA GLN A 248 -18.78 10.19 5.60
C GLN A 248 -19.48 10.15 4.25
#